data_AF-A0A8S3I271-F1
#
_entry.id   AF-A0A8S3I271-F1
#
_cell.length_a   1.000
_cell.length_b   1.000
_cell.length_c   1.000
_cell.angle_alpha   90.00
_cell.angle_beta   90.00
_cell.angle_gamma   90.00
#
_symmetry.space_group_name_H-M   'P 1'
#
loop_
_entity.id
_entity.type
_entity.pdbx_description
1 polymer ?
#
loop_
_entity_poly.entity_id
_entity_poly.type
_entity_poly.pdbx_seq_one_letter_code
_entity_poly.pdbx_strand_id
1 'polypeptide(L)'
;GIILRSNDYTSGFHSLLESLNDLSLDNPECSTDIGKFIARSIADKCIDNADGKYFGKYKGNVKCPKMQAALDKAETLASMGDFYFLNNVWNAQSSGFRPVRELADRMNIIIHEYYDSGDVDEIIRCLKELNVPHFIHEFVYELMDFCLDKNTERFYT
;
A
#
# COMPACT_ATOMS: atom_id res chain seq x y z
N GLY A 1 26.39 4.13 -11.46
CA GLY A 1 26.09 5.40 -12.15
C GLY A 1 24.60 5.54 -12.33
N ILE A 2 24.07 6.76 -12.48
CA ILE A 2 22.63 7.01 -12.74
C ILE A 2 22.33 6.64 -14.19
N ILE A 3 21.38 5.73 -14.41
CA ILE A 3 21.02 5.21 -15.74
C ILE A 3 19.80 5.94 -16.32
N LEU A 4 18.85 6.35 -15.49
CA LEU A 4 17.61 7.02 -15.90
C LEU A 4 17.52 8.43 -15.31
N ARG A 5 16.98 9.36 -16.10
CA ARG A 5 16.73 10.75 -15.74
C ARG A 5 15.23 11.00 -15.57
N SER A 6 14.87 12.12 -14.96
CA SER A 6 13.47 12.48 -14.68
C SER A 6 12.56 12.48 -15.92
N ASN A 7 13.10 12.86 -17.08
CA ASN A 7 12.36 12.80 -18.35
C ASN A 7 12.06 11.36 -18.78
N ASP A 8 12.96 10.42 -18.52
CA ASP A 8 12.74 9.01 -18.87
C ASP A 8 11.60 8.41 -18.05
N TYR A 9 11.56 8.71 -16.74
CA TYR A 9 10.43 8.35 -15.87
C TYR A 9 9.13 8.98 -16.36
N THR A 10 9.15 10.28 -16.67
CA THR A 10 7.96 11.01 -17.16
C THR A 10 7.42 10.37 -18.46
N SER A 11 8.30 10.06 -19.41
CA SER A 11 7.91 9.42 -20.68
C SER A 11 7.40 7.99 -20.48
N GLY A 12 8.00 7.23 -19.56
CA GLY A 12 7.52 5.90 -19.18
C GLY A 12 6.11 5.96 -18.58
N PHE A 13 5.87 6.84 -17.62
CA PHE A 13 4.54 7.04 -17.04
C PHE A 13 3.53 7.55 -18.05
N HIS A 14 3.93 8.44 -18.96
CA HIS A 14 3.06 8.88 -20.04
C HIS A 14 2.57 7.69 -20.90
N SER A 15 3.50 6.81 -21.29
CA SER A 15 3.18 5.62 -22.08
C SER A 15 2.24 4.67 -21.32
N LEU A 16 2.48 4.48 -20.01
CA LEU A 16 1.60 3.69 -19.15
C LEU A 16 0.18 4.28 -19.08
N LEU A 17 0.08 5.60 -18.87
CA LEU A 17 -1.20 6.31 -18.81
C LEU A 17 -1.97 6.19 -20.13
N GLU A 18 -1.29 6.25 -21.27
CA GLU A 18 -1.93 6.05 -22.59
C GLU A 18 -2.43 4.61 -22.80
N SER A 19 -1.73 3.63 -22.22
CA SER A 19 -2.09 2.21 -22.29
C SER A 19 -3.13 1.74 -21.27
N LEU A 20 -3.60 2.63 -20.37
CA LEU A 20 -4.48 2.26 -19.24
C LEU A 20 -5.77 1.54 -19.65
N ASN A 21 -6.34 1.86 -20.81
CA ASN A 21 -7.55 1.18 -21.28
C ASN A 21 -7.28 -0.31 -21.57
N ASP A 22 -6.11 -0.63 -22.10
CA ASP A 22 -5.70 -2.01 -22.40
C ASP A 22 -5.28 -2.75 -21.13
N LEU A 23 -4.42 -2.11 -20.31
CA LEU A 23 -4.00 -2.66 -19.01
C LEU A 23 -5.17 -3.00 -18.08
N SER A 24 -6.26 -2.23 -18.17
CA SER A 24 -7.45 -2.46 -17.37
C SER A 24 -8.25 -3.70 -17.73
N LEU A 25 -7.98 -4.31 -18.89
CA LEU A 25 -8.60 -5.59 -19.27
C LEU A 25 -8.10 -6.72 -18.36
N ASP A 26 -6.83 -6.67 -17.97
CA ASP A 26 -6.20 -7.67 -17.10
C ASP A 26 -6.24 -7.26 -15.62
N ASN A 27 -6.06 -5.97 -15.32
CA ASN A 27 -6.08 -5.44 -13.97
C ASN A 27 -7.05 -4.24 -13.85
N PRO A 28 -8.28 -4.42 -13.35
CA PRO A 28 -9.24 -3.32 -13.21
C PRO A 28 -8.74 -2.20 -12.29
N GLU A 29 -7.86 -2.50 -11.33
CA GLU A 29 -7.28 -1.55 -10.38
C GLU A 29 -6.03 -0.81 -10.90
N CYS A 30 -5.60 -1.06 -12.14
CA CYS A 30 -4.35 -0.51 -12.70
C CYS A 30 -4.26 1.02 -12.64
N SER A 31 -5.40 1.73 -12.71
CA SER A 31 -5.43 3.18 -12.59
C SER A 31 -5.02 3.63 -11.19
N THR A 32 -5.54 2.95 -10.16
CA THR A 32 -5.18 3.17 -8.77
C THR A 32 -3.70 2.87 -8.54
N ASP A 33 -3.21 1.74 -9.06
CA ASP A 33 -1.82 1.31 -8.89
C ASP A 33 -0.83 2.27 -9.56
N ILE A 34 -1.10 2.66 -10.82
CA ILE A 34 -0.26 3.63 -11.53
C ILE A 34 -0.25 4.99 -10.81
N GLY A 35 -1.40 5.42 -10.26
CA GLY A 35 -1.47 6.63 -9.44
C GLY A 35 -0.55 6.58 -8.22
N LYS A 36 -0.50 5.44 -7.51
CA LYS A 36 0.43 5.22 -6.40
C LYS A 36 1.90 5.26 -6.86
N PHE A 37 2.22 4.67 -8.03
CA PHE A 37 3.59 4.65 -8.56
C PHE A 37 4.08 6.05 -8.92
N ILE A 38 3.21 6.87 -9.51
CA ILE A 38 3.52 8.27 -9.83
C ILE A 38 3.77 9.05 -8.54
N ALA A 39 2.87 8.98 -7.56
CA ALA A 39 3.02 9.67 -6.28
C ALA A 39 4.32 9.28 -5.57
N ARG A 40 4.64 7.98 -5.56
CA ARG A 40 5.89 7.48 -4.98
C ARG A 40 7.12 7.98 -5.72
N SER A 41 7.09 7.99 -7.05
CA SER A 41 8.20 8.49 -7.89
C SER A 41 8.45 9.99 -7.70
N ILE A 42 7.41 10.77 -7.38
CA ILE A 42 7.55 12.18 -7.00
C ILE A 42 8.21 12.30 -5.62
N ALA A 43 7.74 11.53 -4.62
CA ALA A 43 8.31 11.53 -3.27
C ALA A 43 9.78 11.09 -3.23
N ASP A 44 10.13 10.08 -4.04
CA ASP A 44 11.51 9.59 -4.19
C ASP A 44 12.38 10.51 -5.09
N LYS A 45 11.84 11.66 -5.54
CA LYS A 45 12.52 12.67 -6.38
C LYS A 45 12.97 12.14 -7.75
N CYS A 46 12.35 11.07 -8.25
CA CYS A 46 12.55 10.61 -9.63
C CYS A 46 11.84 11.55 -10.63
N ILE A 47 10.69 12.11 -10.24
CA ILE A 47 9.90 13.05 -11.05
C ILE A 47 9.91 14.42 -10.41
N ASP A 48 10.24 15.45 -11.19
CA ASP A 48 10.09 16.85 -10.78
C ASP A 48 8.61 17.28 -10.87
N ASN A 49 8.02 17.54 -9.71
CA ASN A 49 6.69 18.10 -9.57
C ASN A 49 6.70 19.45 -8.81
N ALA A 50 7.78 20.21 -8.88
CA ALA A 50 7.79 21.58 -8.36
C ALA A 50 6.63 22.38 -8.97
N ASP A 51 5.90 23.11 -8.12
CA ASP A 51 4.74 23.93 -8.49
C ASP A 51 3.63 23.19 -9.27
N GLY A 52 3.53 21.86 -9.09
CA GLY A 52 2.54 21.04 -9.81
C GLY A 52 2.85 20.85 -11.29
N LYS A 53 4.09 21.10 -11.72
CA LYS A 53 4.52 21.07 -13.13
C LYS A 53 4.27 19.72 -13.81
N TYR A 54 4.39 18.60 -13.08
CA TYR A 54 4.12 17.29 -13.66
C TYR A 54 2.64 17.16 -14.03
N PHE A 55 1.74 17.43 -13.09
CA PHE A 55 0.29 17.34 -13.31
C PHE A 55 -0.22 18.40 -14.30
N GLY A 56 0.42 19.57 -14.32
CA GLY A 56 0.13 20.64 -15.29
C GLY A 56 0.22 20.19 -16.76
N LYS A 57 1.06 19.20 -17.09
CA LYS A 57 1.18 18.65 -18.46
C LYS A 57 -0.09 17.95 -18.96
N TYR A 58 -0.93 17.50 -18.03
CA TYR A 58 -2.13 16.72 -18.34
C TYR A 58 -3.42 17.53 -18.23
N LYS A 59 -3.37 18.74 -17.65
CA LYS A 59 -4.55 19.63 -17.55
C LYS A 59 -5.11 19.93 -18.94
N GLY A 60 -6.36 19.53 -19.19
CA GLY A 60 -7.04 19.71 -20.47
C GLY A 60 -6.61 18.74 -21.58
N ASN A 61 -5.76 17.75 -21.29
CA ASN A 61 -5.27 16.77 -22.26
C ASN A 61 -5.39 15.31 -21.75
N VAL A 62 -6.46 15.03 -21.00
CA VAL A 62 -6.74 13.69 -20.51
C VAL A 62 -7.58 12.93 -21.53
N LYS A 63 -7.06 11.80 -22.01
CA LYS A 63 -7.63 11.03 -23.13
C LYS A 63 -8.73 10.06 -22.70
N CYS A 64 -8.75 9.64 -21.43
CA CYS A 64 -9.77 8.72 -20.92
C CYS A 64 -10.02 8.88 -19.41
N PRO A 65 -11.19 8.43 -18.91
CA PRO A 65 -11.52 8.53 -17.48
C PRO A 65 -10.54 7.79 -16.55
N LYS A 66 -9.97 6.67 -17.02
CA LYS A 66 -8.98 5.88 -16.27
C LYS A 66 -7.68 6.66 -16.04
N MET A 67 -7.22 7.37 -17.06
CA MET A 67 -6.08 8.28 -16.96
C MET A 67 -6.37 9.42 -15.97
N GLN A 68 -7.58 9.99 -16.01
CA GLN A 68 -7.99 11.01 -15.02
C GLN A 68 -7.92 10.44 -13.60
N ALA A 69 -8.51 9.27 -13.37
CA ALA A 69 -8.52 8.64 -12.06
C ALA A 69 -7.11 8.34 -11.52
N ALA A 70 -6.20 7.88 -12.37
CA ALA A 70 -4.81 7.66 -12.01
C ALA A 70 -4.09 8.96 -11.61
N LEU A 71 -4.30 10.04 -12.36
CA LEU A 71 -3.73 11.36 -12.08
C LEU A 71 -4.31 11.98 -10.80
N ASP A 72 -5.63 11.91 -10.60
CA ASP A 72 -6.29 12.41 -9.39
C ASP A 72 -5.78 11.68 -8.15
N LYS A 73 -5.63 10.36 -8.24
CA LYS A 73 -5.07 9.54 -7.16
C LYS A 73 -3.63 9.95 -6.85
N ALA A 74 -2.81 10.13 -7.89
CA ALA A 74 -1.42 10.55 -7.73
C ALA A 74 -1.30 11.95 -7.12
N GLU A 75 -2.10 12.91 -7.58
CA GLU A 75 -2.09 14.29 -7.08
C GLU A 75 -2.55 14.36 -5.64
N THR A 76 -3.60 13.60 -5.28
CA THR A 76 -4.08 13.48 -3.89
C THR A 76 -2.96 12.95 -2.98
N LEU A 77 -2.33 11.83 -3.37
CA LEU A 77 -1.27 11.21 -2.58
C LEU A 77 -0.01 12.07 -2.49
N ALA A 78 0.37 12.75 -3.57
CA ALA A 78 1.52 13.66 -3.58
C ALA A 78 1.27 14.91 -2.71
N SER A 79 0.05 15.43 -2.68
CA SER A 79 -0.33 16.60 -1.90
C SER A 79 -0.40 16.31 -0.39
N MET A 80 -0.66 15.06 0.00
CA MET A 80 -0.65 14.64 1.41
C MET A 80 0.74 14.77 2.05
N GLY A 81 1.83 14.76 1.27
CA GLY A 81 3.18 15.13 1.71
C GLY A 81 3.83 14.22 2.76
N ASP A 82 3.12 13.21 3.27
CA ASP A 82 3.63 12.33 4.32
C ASP A 82 4.41 11.16 3.71
N PHE A 83 5.73 11.30 3.70
CA PHE A 83 6.65 10.26 3.26
C PHE A 83 6.44 8.94 4.01
N TYR A 84 6.04 8.97 5.29
CA TYR A 84 5.77 7.75 6.06
C TYR A 84 4.50 7.04 5.60
N PHE A 85 3.46 7.80 5.24
CA PHE A 85 2.26 7.24 4.61
C PHE A 85 2.58 6.61 3.25
N LEU A 86 3.41 7.28 2.43
CA LEU A 86 3.81 6.77 1.12
C LEU A 86 4.75 5.54 1.18
N ASN A 87 5.43 5.30 2.31
CA ASN A 87 6.14 4.04 2.56
C ASN A 87 5.21 2.84 2.66
N ASN A 88 3.94 3.07 3.00
CA ASN A 88 2.93 2.02 3.12
C ASN A 88 1.93 2.00 1.96
N VAL A 89 2.14 2.81 0.91
CA VAL A 89 1.19 2.98 -0.21
C VAL A 89 0.87 1.69 -0.97
N TRP A 90 1.78 0.73 -0.92
CA TRP A 90 1.66 -0.60 -1.53
C TRP A 90 0.93 -1.63 -0.67
N ASN A 91 0.43 -1.22 0.49
CA ASN A 91 0.15 -2.11 1.61
C ASN A 91 1.41 -2.91 1.95
N ALA A 92 2.29 -2.33 2.78
CA ALA A 92 3.53 -2.95 3.26
C ALA A 92 3.34 -4.30 3.99
N GLN A 93 2.09 -4.76 4.10
CA GLN A 93 1.67 -6.05 4.61
C GLN A 93 2.09 -7.21 3.69
N SER A 94 2.21 -6.99 2.37
CA SER A 94 2.41 -8.10 1.41
C SER A 94 3.86 -8.34 0.96
N SER A 95 4.85 -7.59 1.46
CA SER A 95 6.26 -7.86 1.16
C SER A 95 6.85 -8.87 2.15
N GLY A 96 7.24 -10.04 1.65
CA GLY A 96 7.86 -11.12 2.46
C GLY A 96 9.25 -10.80 3.03
N PHE A 97 9.65 -9.53 3.08
CA PHE A 97 10.93 -9.03 3.59
C PHE A 97 10.80 -8.19 4.87
N ARG A 98 9.63 -8.22 5.52
CA ARG A 98 9.43 -7.56 6.82
C ARG A 98 10.30 -8.25 7.89
N PRO A 99 10.93 -7.50 8.81
CA PRO A 99 11.55 -8.10 9.98
C PRO A 99 10.53 -8.95 10.74
N VAL A 100 10.94 -10.13 11.21
CA VAL A 100 10.08 -11.09 11.92
C VAL A 100 9.32 -10.41 13.07
N ARG A 101 9.97 -9.49 13.78
CA ARG A 101 9.37 -8.70 14.85
C ARG A 101 8.15 -7.89 14.41
N GLU A 102 8.22 -7.23 13.24
CA GLU A 102 7.10 -6.44 12.73
C GLU A 102 5.91 -7.31 12.33
N LEU A 103 6.15 -8.57 11.95
CA LEU A 103 5.09 -9.55 11.67
C LEU A 103 4.41 -9.99 12.97
N ALA A 104 5.18 -10.29 14.02
CA ALA A 104 4.66 -10.65 15.34
C ALA A 104 3.88 -9.50 15.98
N ASP A 105 4.39 -8.27 15.93
CA ASP A 105 3.69 -7.07 16.41
C ASP A 105 2.35 -6.88 15.67
N ARG A 106 2.31 -7.19 14.36
CA ARG A 106 1.07 -7.11 13.57
C ARG A 106 0.08 -8.21 13.92
N MET A 107 0.55 -9.43 14.16
CA MET A 107 -0.29 -10.54 14.61
C MET A 107 -0.96 -10.22 15.95
N ASN A 108 -0.22 -9.59 16.86
CA ASN A 108 -0.77 -9.10 18.13
C ASN A 108 -1.90 -8.08 17.92
N ILE A 109 -1.73 -7.12 17.00
CA ILE A 109 -2.80 -6.15 16.65
C ILE A 109 -4.06 -6.88 16.16
N ILE A 110 -3.91 -7.87 15.27
CA ILE A 110 -5.04 -8.65 14.75
C ILE A 110 -5.77 -9.40 15.88
N ILE A 111 -5.03 -9.99 16.81
CA ILE A 111 -5.58 -10.71 17.97
C ILE A 111 -6.39 -9.76 18.85
N HIS A 112 -5.86 -8.57 19.15
CA HIS A 112 -6.55 -7.56 19.94
C HIS A 112 -7.81 -7.02 19.24
N GLU A 113 -7.72 -6.71 17.94
CA GLU A 113 -8.87 -6.26 17.16
C GLU A 113 -9.98 -7.31 17.13
N TYR A 114 -9.63 -8.60 17.01
CA TYR A 114 -10.59 -9.68 17.13
C TYR A 114 -11.19 -9.79 18.52
N TYR A 115 -10.39 -9.65 19.58
CA TYR A 115 -10.89 -9.72 20.95
C TYR A 115 -11.97 -8.67 21.22
N ASP A 116 -11.81 -7.46 20.66
CA ASP A 116 -12.76 -6.36 20.83
C ASP A 116 -13.96 -6.47 19.88
N SER A 117 -13.78 -6.99 18.65
CA SER A 117 -14.82 -6.99 17.60
C SER A 117 -15.58 -8.32 17.45
N GLY A 118 -14.93 -9.45 17.72
CA GLY A 118 -15.43 -10.79 17.41
C GLY A 118 -15.48 -11.16 15.92
N ASP A 119 -14.88 -10.34 15.04
CA ASP A 119 -14.95 -10.54 13.59
C ASP A 119 -13.88 -11.52 13.07
N VAL A 120 -14.32 -12.75 12.76
CA VAL A 120 -13.43 -13.81 12.24
C VAL A 120 -13.07 -13.58 10.77
N ASP A 121 -13.98 -12.99 9.98
CA ASP A 121 -13.73 -12.76 8.55
C ASP A 121 -12.62 -11.71 8.37
N GLU A 122 -12.59 -10.71 9.26
CA GLU A 122 -11.53 -9.71 9.29
C GLU A 122 -10.16 -10.31 9.64
N ILE A 123 -10.09 -11.25 10.60
CA ILE A 123 -8.83 -11.99 10.87
C ILE A 123 -8.35 -12.70 9.60
N ILE A 124 -9.23 -13.44 8.94
CA ILE A 124 -8.88 -14.22 7.74
C ILE A 124 -8.35 -13.29 6.64
N ARG A 125 -8.97 -12.13 6.48
CA ARG A 125 -8.53 -11.11 5.51
C ARG A 125 -7.16 -10.55 5.88
N CYS A 126 -6.98 -10.07 7.11
CA CYS A 126 -5.72 -9.50 7.60
C CYS A 126 -4.56 -10.51 7.54
N LEU A 127 -4.79 -11.78 7.89
CA LEU A 127 -3.77 -12.82 7.81
C LEU A 127 -3.38 -13.16 6.37
N LYS A 128 -4.33 -13.11 5.42
CA LYS A 128 -4.01 -13.29 3.99
C LYS A 128 -3.22 -12.10 3.44
N GLU A 129 -3.54 -10.88 3.86
CA GLU A 129 -2.84 -9.66 3.42
C GLU A 129 -1.38 -9.62 3.88
N LEU A 130 -1.05 -10.26 5.01
CA LEU A 130 0.32 -10.46 5.51
C LEU A 130 1.21 -11.32 4.59
N ASN A 131 0.62 -12.17 3.72
CA ASN A 131 1.31 -12.96 2.71
C ASN A 131 2.52 -13.81 3.22
N VAL A 132 2.42 -14.34 4.45
CA VAL A 132 3.46 -15.17 5.10
C VAL A 132 2.91 -16.53 5.56
N PRO A 133 2.50 -17.43 4.63
CA PRO A 133 1.82 -18.69 4.98
C PRO A 133 2.67 -19.61 5.88
N HIS A 134 4.00 -19.54 5.78
CA HIS A 134 4.91 -20.34 6.58
C HIS A 134 5.18 -19.79 7.98
N PHE A 135 4.69 -18.59 8.30
CA PHE A 135 4.85 -17.94 9.62
C PHE A 135 3.55 -17.93 10.43
N ILE A 136 2.48 -18.55 9.93
CA ILE A 136 1.17 -18.61 10.60
C ILE A 136 1.23 -19.33 11.96
N HIS A 137 2.23 -20.17 12.21
CA HIS A 137 2.45 -20.76 13.53
C HIS A 137 2.62 -19.70 14.63
N GLU A 138 3.14 -18.52 14.30
CA GLU A 138 3.40 -17.45 15.24
C GLU A 138 2.09 -16.85 15.73
N PHE A 139 1.14 -16.65 14.80
CA PHE A 139 -0.20 -16.20 15.15
C PHE A 139 -0.89 -17.15 16.14
N VAL A 140 -0.72 -18.47 15.95
CA VAL A 140 -1.29 -19.47 16.88
C VAL A 140 -0.61 -19.38 18.25
N TYR A 141 0.72 -19.21 18.28
CA TYR A 141 1.47 -19.03 19.52
C TYR A 141 1.01 -17.78 20.28
N GLU A 142 1.01 -16.61 19.64
CA GLU A 142 0.62 -15.32 20.23
C GLU A 142 -0.84 -15.34 20.71
N LEU A 143 -1.75 -15.97 19.96
CA LEU A 143 -3.15 -16.09 20.37
C LEU A 143 -3.32 -16.93 21.64
N MET A 144 -2.55 -18.02 21.76
CA MET A 144 -2.57 -18.87 22.95
C MET A 144 -1.97 -18.14 24.16
N ASP A 145 -0.86 -17.44 23.98
CA ASP A 145 -0.22 -16.64 25.03
C ASP A 145 -1.17 -15.54 25.54
N PHE A 146 -1.77 -14.78 24.62
CA PHE A 146 -2.79 -13.78 24.94
C PHE A 146 -3.96 -14.37 25.75
N CYS A 147 -4.46 -15.55 25.35
CA CYS A 147 -5.55 -16.22 26.06
C CYS A 147 -5.15 -16.68 27.47
N LEU A 148 -3.90 -17.11 27.67
CA LEU A 148 -3.39 -17.50 28.99
C LEU A 148 -3.23 -16.30 29.91
N ASP A 149 -2.71 -15.19 29.40
CA ASP A 149 -2.57 -13.94 30.16
C ASP A 149 -3.94 -13.39 30.58
N LYS A 150 -4.93 -13.38 29.68
CA LYS A 150 -6.29 -12.93 30.01
C LYS A 150 -7.02 -13.83 31.00
N ASN A 151 -6.80 -15.14 30.93
CA ASN A 151 -7.33 -16.03 31.96
C ASN A 151 -6.68 -15.75 33.31
N THR A 152 -5.37 -15.54 33.34
CA THR A 152 -4.63 -15.20 34.56
C THR A 152 -5.14 -13.90 35.19
N GLU A 153 -5.34 -12.83 34.39
CA GLU A 153 -5.94 -11.57 34.87
C GLU A 153 -7.34 -11.76 35.49
N ARG A 154 -8.17 -12.64 34.92
CA ARG A 154 -9.51 -12.95 35.46
C ARG A 154 -9.48 -13.67 36.81
N PHE A 155 -8.40 -14.38 37.15
CA PHE A 155 -8.27 -15.02 38.47
C PHE A 155 -7.80 -14.06 39.57
N TYR A 156 -7.23 -12.91 39.20
CA TYR A 156 -6.75 -11.89 40.13
C TYR A 156 -7.68 -10.67 40.27
N THR A 157 -8.84 -10.69 39.60
CA THR A 157 -9.90 -9.67 39.71
C THR A 157 -11.14 -10.27 40.38
#